data_AF-A0A924EXW5-F1
#
_entry.id   AF-A0A924EXW5-F1
#
_cell.length_a   1.000
_cell.length_b   1.000
_cell.length_c   1.000
_cell.angle_alpha   90.00
_cell.angle_beta   90.00
_cell.angle_gamma   90.00
#
_symmetry.space_group_name_H-M   'P 1'
#
loop_
_entity.id
_entity.type
_entity.pdbx_description
1 polymer ?
#
loop_
_entity_poly.entity_id
_entity_poly.type
_entity_poly.pdbx_seq_one_letter_code
_entity_poly.pdbx_strand_id
1 'polypeptide(L)'
;MPALISRWTLDVRVVAPHAPDNEAVAREGAGLLARWNEPSRRYHTTTHLVEMFGALEELDNAREIDDRQCSVARLAAWFHDAVYDPAAASGSNEADSALLARDTLQRLSFGDEDMDAIDRLIRLTARHEAHGSERLDAAFHDADLWILSAPQARFDGYCDQVRDEYAFVPDALYRNARASVLGPLLHRDRTFHTPHALHNWEAPARINLSRELARLHPQT
;
A
#
# COMPACT_ATOMS: atom_id res chain seq x y z
N MET A 1 14.66 -5.62 10.69
CA MET A 1 13.64 -6.56 11.21
C MET A 1 13.13 -6.19 12.59
N PRO A 2 13.95 -5.97 13.65
CA PRO A 2 13.43 -5.66 14.99
C PRO A 2 12.60 -4.36 15.04
N ALA A 3 13.02 -3.32 14.31
CA ALA A 3 12.33 -2.03 14.28
C ALA A 3 10.90 -2.10 13.75
N LEU A 4 10.64 -2.92 12.71
CA LEU A 4 9.30 -3.11 12.16
C LEU A 4 8.38 -3.83 13.16
N ILE A 5 8.87 -4.87 13.82
CA ILE A 5 8.10 -5.57 14.86
C ILE A 5 7.81 -4.67 16.06
N SER A 6 8.77 -3.83 16.47
CA SER A 6 8.52 -2.81 17.49
C SER A 6 7.43 -1.83 17.07
N ARG A 7 7.46 -1.35 15.81
CA ARG A 7 6.42 -0.44 15.27
C ARG A 7 5.05 -1.11 15.24
N TRP A 8 4.97 -2.33 14.71
CA TRP A 8 3.76 -3.16 14.74
C TRP A 8 3.19 -3.28 16.16
N THR A 9 4.04 -3.62 17.13
CA THR A 9 3.62 -3.78 18.52
C THR A 9 3.10 -2.47 19.11
N LEU A 10 3.73 -1.34 18.79
CA LEU A 10 3.27 -0.02 19.24
C LEU A 10 1.91 0.34 18.63
N ASP A 11 1.74 0.16 17.32
CA ASP A 11 0.47 0.47 16.65
C ASP A 11 -0.67 -0.43 17.16
N VAL A 12 -0.40 -1.73 17.39
CA VAL A 12 -1.37 -2.63 18.03
C VAL A 12 -1.76 -2.13 19.42
N ARG A 13 -0.83 -1.61 20.22
CA ARG A 13 -1.14 -1.10 21.57
C ARG A 13 -1.94 0.19 21.55
N VAL A 14 -1.75 1.04 20.54
CA VAL A 14 -2.55 2.25 20.35
C VAL A 14 -3.99 1.90 19.99
N VAL A 15 -4.18 0.94 19.07
CA VAL A 15 -5.51 0.63 18.51
C VAL A 15 -6.26 -0.40 19.37
N ALA A 16 -5.57 -1.44 19.85
CA ALA A 16 -6.11 -2.51 20.70
C ALA A 16 -5.33 -2.62 22.03
N PRO A 17 -5.59 -1.74 23.03
CA PRO A 17 -4.91 -1.76 24.32
C PRO A 17 -5.04 -3.10 25.07
N HIS A 18 -6.13 -3.84 24.81
CA HIS A 18 -6.44 -5.13 25.43
C HIS A 18 -5.90 -6.34 24.63
N ALA A 19 -5.11 -6.12 23.59
CA ALA A 19 -4.46 -7.20 22.87
C ALA A 19 -3.66 -8.12 23.83
N PRO A 20 -3.44 -9.40 23.47
CA PRO A 20 -2.61 -10.33 24.25
C PRO A 20 -1.20 -9.79 24.53
N ASP A 21 -0.37 -10.50 25.29
CA ASP A 21 0.98 -10.04 25.61
C ASP A 21 1.84 -9.69 24.37
N ASN A 22 2.93 -8.93 24.59
CA ASN A 22 3.78 -8.46 23.49
C ASN A 22 4.44 -9.61 22.71
N GLU A 23 4.58 -10.80 23.29
CA GLU A 23 5.16 -11.95 22.59
C GLU A 23 4.16 -12.48 21.54
N ALA A 24 2.89 -12.63 21.93
CA ALA A 24 1.82 -12.99 21.01
C ALA A 24 1.64 -11.95 19.90
N VAL A 25 1.63 -10.65 20.24
CA VAL A 25 1.55 -9.56 19.25
C VAL A 25 2.74 -9.60 18.28
N ALA A 26 3.96 -9.74 18.79
CA ALA A 26 5.17 -9.81 17.96
C ALA A 26 5.18 -11.04 17.03
N ARG A 27 4.58 -12.15 17.46
CA ARG A 27 4.47 -13.37 16.65
C ARG A 27 3.61 -13.16 15.39
N GLU A 28 2.47 -12.48 15.52
CA GLU A 28 1.62 -12.12 14.37
C GLU A 28 2.37 -11.18 13.41
N GLY A 29 3.04 -10.16 13.94
CA GLY A 29 3.87 -9.25 13.14
C GLY A 29 5.03 -9.96 12.42
N ALA A 30 5.65 -10.96 13.06
CA ALA A 30 6.70 -11.77 12.44
C ALA A 30 6.15 -12.65 11.30
N GLY A 31 4.94 -13.18 11.44
CA GLY A 31 4.25 -13.92 10.38
C GLY A 31 3.96 -13.05 9.16
N LEU A 32 3.50 -11.82 9.37
CA LEU A 32 3.31 -10.84 8.30
C LEU A 32 4.65 -10.47 7.65
N LEU A 33 5.68 -10.23 8.46
CA LEU A 33 7.00 -9.91 7.94
C LEU A 33 7.58 -11.04 7.08
N ALA A 34 7.29 -12.32 7.39
CA ALA A 34 7.70 -13.44 6.56
C ALA A 34 7.06 -13.38 5.16
N ARG A 35 5.77 -13.02 5.07
CA ARG A 35 5.05 -12.85 3.79
C ARG A 35 5.67 -11.75 2.94
N TRP A 36 5.94 -10.59 3.54
CA TRP A 36 6.62 -9.47 2.87
C TRP A 36 8.05 -9.79 2.40
N ASN A 37 8.66 -10.87 2.89
CA ASN A 37 10.01 -11.32 2.51
C ASN A 37 9.97 -12.59 1.63
N GLU A 38 8.83 -12.97 1.07
CA GLU A 38 8.76 -14.10 0.14
C GLU A 38 9.70 -13.87 -1.07
N PRO A 39 10.55 -14.85 -1.45
CA PRO A 39 11.63 -14.62 -2.42
C PRO A 39 11.19 -14.22 -3.83
N SER A 40 9.93 -14.45 -4.20
CA SER A 40 9.35 -14.08 -5.48
C SER A 40 9.04 -12.59 -5.60
N ARG A 41 8.85 -11.89 -4.48
CA ARG A 41 8.54 -10.47 -4.44
C ARG A 41 9.75 -9.63 -4.84
N ARG A 42 9.52 -8.55 -5.57
CA ARG A 42 10.57 -7.60 -6.01
C ARG A 42 10.21 -6.17 -5.64
N TYR A 43 8.97 -5.77 -5.90
CA TYR A 43 8.43 -4.48 -5.49
C TYR A 43 7.65 -4.59 -4.17
N HIS A 44 6.70 -5.53 -4.11
CA HIS A 44 5.77 -5.71 -2.98
C HIS A 44 6.46 -6.37 -1.79
N THR A 45 7.47 -5.69 -1.26
CA THR A 45 8.42 -6.12 -0.23
C THR A 45 8.35 -5.16 0.96
N THR A 46 9.13 -5.44 2.02
CA THR A 46 9.25 -4.53 3.16
C THR A 46 9.71 -3.11 2.79
N THR A 47 10.35 -2.91 1.64
CA THR A 47 10.68 -1.56 1.14
C THR A 47 9.41 -0.77 0.85
N HIS A 48 8.46 -1.34 0.11
CA HIS A 48 7.19 -0.69 -0.18
C HIS A 48 6.39 -0.40 1.11
N LEU A 49 6.34 -1.37 2.03
CA LEU A 49 5.70 -1.19 3.33
C LEU A 49 6.29 0.00 4.11
N VAL A 50 7.62 0.15 4.13
CA VAL A 50 8.29 1.30 4.78
C VAL A 50 8.03 2.61 4.05
N GLU A 51 7.96 2.60 2.71
CA GLU A 51 7.60 3.76 1.91
C GLU A 51 6.19 4.26 2.25
N MET A 52 5.22 3.35 2.38
CA MET A 52 3.89 3.70 2.86
C MET A 52 3.89 4.29 4.27
N PHE A 53 4.69 3.76 5.20
CA PHE A 53 4.80 4.33 6.55
C PHE A 53 5.35 5.76 6.52
N GLY A 54 6.37 6.02 5.71
CA GLY A 54 6.90 7.37 5.51
C GLY A 54 5.84 8.33 4.95
N ALA A 55 5.07 7.89 3.96
CA ALA A 55 3.99 8.68 3.39
C ALA A 55 2.87 8.98 4.41
N LEU A 56 2.46 7.98 5.20
CA LEU A 56 1.45 8.16 6.26
C LEU A 56 1.94 9.10 7.37
N GLU A 57 3.22 9.01 7.75
CA GLU A 57 3.84 9.92 8.72
C GLU A 57 3.92 11.35 8.16
N GLU A 58 4.20 11.53 6.87
CA GLU A 58 4.16 12.84 6.23
C GLU A 58 2.75 13.46 6.27
N LEU A 59 1.72 12.67 5.99
CA LEU A 59 0.31 13.10 6.01
C LEU A 59 -0.20 13.41 7.42
N ASP A 60 0.22 12.64 8.42
CA ASP A 60 -0.05 12.90 9.84
C ASP A 60 0.60 14.21 10.30
N ASN A 61 1.87 14.43 9.95
CA ASN A 61 2.57 15.70 10.23
C ASN A 61 1.87 16.91 9.57
N ALA A 62 1.28 16.70 8.40
CA ALA A 62 0.47 17.70 7.69
C ALA A 62 -0.96 17.85 8.24
N ARG A 63 -1.36 17.09 9.26
CA ARG A 63 -2.70 17.09 9.89
C ARG A 63 -3.83 16.67 8.95
N GLU A 64 -3.52 15.83 7.97
CA GLU A 64 -4.54 15.20 7.12
C GLU A 64 -5.29 14.08 7.85
N ILE A 65 -4.55 13.40 8.73
CA ILE A 65 -5.04 12.40 9.68
C ILE A 65 -4.48 12.71 11.07
N ASP A 66 -5.01 12.06 12.10
CA ASP A 66 -4.46 12.10 13.47
C ASP A 66 -3.57 10.88 13.81
N ASP A 67 -2.88 10.95 14.94
CA ASP A 67 -1.95 9.91 15.41
C ASP A 67 -2.60 8.51 15.46
N ARG A 68 -3.86 8.40 15.90
CA ARG A 68 -4.57 7.11 16.01
C ARG A 68 -4.94 6.58 14.63
N GLN A 69 -5.45 7.45 13.75
CA GLN A 69 -5.72 7.15 12.35
C GLN A 69 -4.45 6.70 11.63
N CYS A 70 -3.31 7.33 11.92
CA CYS A 70 -2.01 6.95 11.38
C CYS A 70 -1.58 5.54 11.86
N SER A 71 -1.83 5.18 13.13
CA SER A 71 -1.64 3.80 13.60
C SER A 71 -2.58 2.79 12.90
N VAL A 72 -3.87 3.12 12.73
CA VAL A 72 -4.82 2.26 12.00
C VAL A 72 -4.38 2.07 10.54
N ALA A 73 -3.97 3.14 9.85
CA ALA A 73 -3.48 3.10 8.49
C ALA A 73 -2.21 2.23 8.36
N ARG A 74 -1.24 2.37 9.28
CA ARG A 74 -0.05 1.53 9.27
C ARG A 74 -0.38 0.05 9.48
N LEU A 75 -1.34 -0.27 10.36
CA LEU A 75 -1.82 -1.65 10.53
C LEU A 75 -2.44 -2.17 9.23
N ALA A 76 -3.28 -1.39 8.55
CA ALA A 76 -3.82 -1.78 7.24
C ALA A 76 -2.71 -1.98 6.19
N ALA A 77 -1.69 -1.12 6.17
CA ALA A 77 -0.56 -1.25 5.26
C ALA A 77 0.23 -2.56 5.47
N TRP A 78 0.37 -3.05 6.71
CA TRP A 78 0.95 -4.38 6.97
C TRP A 78 0.21 -5.52 6.27
N PHE A 79 -1.09 -5.37 6.04
CA PHE A 79 -1.94 -6.42 5.49
C PHE A 79 -2.22 -6.28 4.00
N HIS A 80 -2.28 -5.08 3.43
CA HIS A 80 -2.90 -4.87 2.11
C HIS A 80 -2.34 -5.77 0.98
N ASP A 81 -1.02 -6.01 0.97
CA ASP A 81 -0.33 -6.95 0.07
C ASP A 81 0.31 -8.15 0.79
N ALA A 82 -0.12 -8.46 2.03
CA ALA A 82 0.38 -9.60 2.77
C ALA A 82 0.03 -10.95 2.10
N VAL A 83 -1.05 -10.99 1.32
CA VAL A 83 -1.28 -12.01 0.28
C VAL A 83 -1.00 -11.36 -1.07
N TYR A 84 -0.12 -11.98 -1.85
CA TYR A 84 0.26 -11.45 -3.16
C TYR A 84 0.62 -12.57 -4.12
N ASP A 85 -0.20 -12.71 -5.16
CA ASP A 85 0.10 -13.51 -6.33
C ASP A 85 -0.15 -12.64 -7.59
N PRO A 86 0.89 -12.33 -8.39
CA PRO A 86 0.73 -11.53 -9.61
C PRO A 86 -0.08 -12.23 -10.71
N ALA A 87 -0.33 -13.54 -10.58
CA ALA A 87 -1.17 -14.31 -11.50
C ALA A 87 -2.63 -14.45 -11.02
N ALA A 88 -2.96 -13.96 -9.82
CA ALA A 88 -4.32 -14.03 -9.29
C ALA A 88 -5.29 -13.12 -10.06
N ALA A 89 -6.59 -13.44 -9.98
CA ALA A 89 -7.62 -12.59 -10.55
C ALA A 89 -7.68 -11.24 -9.81
N SER A 90 -7.92 -10.16 -10.55
CA SER A 90 -8.01 -8.80 -10.00
C SER A 90 -8.93 -8.74 -8.77
N GLY A 91 -8.46 -8.13 -7.68
CA GLY A 91 -9.18 -8.03 -6.41
C GLY A 91 -9.04 -9.22 -5.46
N SER A 92 -8.44 -10.34 -5.90
CA SER A 92 -8.33 -11.54 -5.05
C SER A 92 -7.27 -11.38 -3.97
N ASN A 93 -6.12 -10.78 -4.30
CA ASN A 93 -5.05 -10.52 -3.33
C ASN A 93 -5.57 -9.66 -2.18
N GLU A 94 -6.29 -8.60 -2.48
CA GLU A 94 -6.86 -7.66 -1.52
C GLU A 94 -7.96 -8.33 -0.68
N ALA A 95 -8.80 -9.16 -1.30
CA ALA A 95 -9.82 -9.92 -0.58
C ALA A 95 -9.20 -10.92 0.41
N ASP A 96 -8.16 -11.65 -0.01
CA ASP A 96 -7.47 -12.64 0.82
C ASP A 96 -6.64 -11.96 1.92
N SER A 97 -5.99 -10.84 1.61
CA SER A 97 -5.31 -9.96 2.57
C SER A 97 -6.29 -9.42 3.62
N ALA A 98 -7.49 -9.03 3.24
CA ALA A 98 -8.53 -8.57 4.17
C ALA A 98 -9.05 -9.71 5.07
N LEU A 99 -9.20 -10.93 4.53
CA LEU A 99 -9.55 -12.11 5.34
C LEU A 99 -8.44 -12.44 6.36
N LEU A 100 -7.18 -12.41 5.91
CA LEU A 100 -6.02 -12.57 6.79
C LEU A 100 -5.98 -11.51 7.89
N ALA A 101 -6.31 -10.25 7.56
CA ALA A 101 -6.40 -9.16 8.51
C ALA A 101 -7.47 -9.43 9.56
N ARG A 102 -8.70 -9.75 9.15
CA ARG A 102 -9.80 -10.02 10.11
C ARG A 102 -9.46 -11.14 11.09
N ASP A 103 -8.97 -12.26 10.59
CA ASP A 103 -8.60 -13.42 11.41
C ASP A 103 -7.47 -13.07 12.41
N THR A 104 -6.45 -12.36 11.96
CA THR A 104 -5.34 -11.90 12.82
C THR A 104 -5.79 -10.89 13.86
N LEU A 105 -6.55 -9.87 13.46
CA LEU A 105 -7.01 -8.81 14.35
C LEU A 105 -8.00 -9.33 15.40
N GLN A 106 -8.84 -10.30 15.05
CA GLN A 106 -9.73 -10.97 16.00
C GLN A 106 -8.94 -11.71 17.09
N ARG A 107 -7.87 -12.45 16.72
CA ARG A 107 -6.97 -13.07 17.71
C ARG A 107 -6.27 -12.05 18.60
N LEU A 108 -5.98 -10.87 18.06
CA LEU A 108 -5.40 -9.75 18.81
C LEU A 108 -6.43 -8.91 19.57
N SER A 109 -7.69 -9.35 19.64
CA SER A 109 -8.76 -8.69 20.41
C SER A 109 -9.02 -7.24 19.99
N PHE A 110 -8.93 -6.95 18.69
CA PHE A 110 -9.37 -5.67 18.13
C PHE A 110 -10.89 -5.54 18.22
N GLY A 111 -11.38 -4.31 18.37
CA GLY A 111 -12.81 -4.00 18.29
C GLY A 111 -13.32 -4.01 16.84
N ASP A 112 -14.62 -4.24 16.67
CA ASP A 112 -15.26 -4.36 15.35
C ASP A 112 -15.04 -3.12 14.47
N GLU A 113 -15.11 -1.92 15.05
CA GLU A 113 -14.91 -0.66 14.32
C GLU A 113 -13.51 -0.57 13.68
N ASP A 114 -12.46 -0.92 14.41
CA ASP A 114 -11.09 -0.89 13.90
C ASP A 114 -10.84 -2.02 12.88
N MET A 115 -11.42 -3.20 13.09
CA MET A 115 -11.35 -4.30 12.13
C MET A 115 -12.06 -3.93 10.81
N ASP A 116 -13.21 -3.29 10.88
CA ASP A 116 -13.96 -2.84 9.71
C ASP A 116 -13.23 -1.70 8.98
N ALA A 117 -12.61 -0.77 9.70
CA ALA A 117 -11.78 0.26 9.11
C ALA A 117 -10.57 -0.34 8.37
N ILE A 118 -9.85 -1.27 8.99
CA ILE A 118 -8.68 -1.92 8.35
C ILE A 118 -9.11 -2.75 7.13
N ASP A 119 -10.18 -3.54 7.22
CA ASP A 119 -10.72 -4.31 6.09
C ASP A 119 -11.10 -3.38 4.92
N ARG A 120 -11.77 -2.25 5.22
CA ARG A 120 -12.13 -1.24 4.23
C ARG A 120 -10.91 -0.64 3.54
N LEU A 121 -9.88 -0.25 4.30
CA LEU A 121 -8.65 0.32 3.75
C LEU A 121 -7.92 -0.65 2.84
N ILE A 122 -7.81 -1.93 3.22
CA ILE A 122 -7.21 -2.96 2.37
C ILE A 122 -7.99 -3.11 1.06
N ARG A 123 -9.31 -3.15 1.12
CA ARG A 123 -10.14 -3.32 -0.11
C ARG A 123 -10.11 -2.09 -1.02
N LEU A 124 -9.78 -0.92 -0.50
CA LEU A 124 -9.66 0.32 -1.28
C LEU A 124 -8.56 0.22 -2.34
N THR A 125 -7.48 -0.52 -2.07
CA THR A 125 -6.32 -0.62 -2.98
C THR A 125 -6.64 -1.42 -4.24
N ALA A 126 -7.64 -2.32 -4.20
CA ALA A 126 -7.99 -3.20 -5.32
C ALA A 126 -8.32 -2.48 -6.64
N ARG A 127 -8.86 -1.25 -6.54
CA ARG A 127 -9.22 -0.44 -7.72
C ARG A 127 -8.43 0.85 -7.83
N HIS A 128 -7.65 1.23 -6.81
CA HIS A 128 -7.02 2.55 -6.70
C HIS A 128 -8.00 3.70 -7.02
N GLU A 129 -9.25 3.52 -6.59
CA GLU A 129 -10.34 4.48 -6.73
C GLU A 129 -10.69 4.99 -5.33
N ALA A 130 -10.46 6.28 -5.08
CA ALA A 130 -10.92 6.91 -3.84
C ALA A 130 -12.41 7.24 -3.96
N HIS A 131 -13.27 6.27 -3.64
CA HIS A 131 -14.69 6.52 -3.37
C HIS A 131 -14.98 6.68 -1.87
N GLY A 132 -13.93 6.64 -1.03
CA GLY A 132 -14.04 6.87 0.40
C GLY A 132 -14.33 8.33 0.71
N SER A 133 -15.41 8.59 1.45
CA SER A 133 -15.75 9.94 1.93
C SER A 133 -14.96 10.35 3.18
N GLU A 134 -14.11 9.47 3.70
CA GLU A 134 -13.37 9.67 4.95
C GLU A 134 -11.93 10.15 4.70
N ARG A 135 -11.41 11.01 5.58
CA ARG A 135 -10.03 11.53 5.49
C ARG A 135 -8.98 10.41 5.53
N LEU A 136 -9.25 9.37 6.32
CA LEU A 136 -8.37 8.20 6.45
C LEU A 136 -8.27 7.42 5.14
N ASP A 137 -9.38 7.22 4.43
CA ASP A 137 -9.41 6.52 3.14
C ASP A 137 -8.56 7.28 2.10
N ALA A 138 -8.71 8.60 2.03
CA ALA A 138 -7.91 9.45 1.16
C ALA A 138 -6.41 9.37 1.48
N ALA A 139 -6.05 9.42 2.77
CA ALA A 139 -4.66 9.34 3.19
C ALA A 139 -4.03 7.97 2.90
N PHE A 140 -4.78 6.88 3.11
CA PHE A 140 -4.29 5.54 2.81
C PHE A 140 -4.11 5.30 1.31
N HIS A 141 -5.08 5.74 0.49
CA HIS A 141 -4.97 5.72 -0.96
C HIS A 141 -3.75 6.50 -1.45
N ASP A 142 -3.54 7.71 -0.91
CA ASP A 142 -2.40 8.54 -1.32
C ASP A 142 -1.06 7.92 -0.90
N ALA A 143 -1.00 7.30 0.27
CA ALA A 143 0.20 6.61 0.76
C ALA A 143 0.56 5.38 -0.08
N ASP A 144 -0.44 4.59 -0.49
CA ASP A 144 -0.28 3.45 -1.40
C ASP A 144 0.27 3.89 -2.76
N LEU A 145 -0.24 5.00 -3.30
CA LEU A 145 0.21 5.58 -4.55
C LEU A 145 1.44 6.48 -4.45
N TRP A 146 2.05 6.65 -3.26
CA TRP A 146 3.17 7.58 -3.04
C TRP A 146 4.33 7.32 -4.00
N ILE A 147 4.59 6.04 -4.33
CA ILE A 147 5.68 5.64 -5.24
C ILE A 147 5.64 6.38 -6.57
N LEU A 148 4.46 6.75 -7.05
CA LEU A 148 4.29 7.49 -8.30
C LEU A 148 5.02 8.85 -8.22
N SER A 149 5.02 9.46 -7.04
CA SER A 149 5.66 10.75 -6.78
C SER A 149 7.13 10.67 -6.34
N ALA A 150 7.66 9.46 -6.16
CA ALA A 150 9.02 9.25 -5.68
C ALA A 150 10.07 9.89 -6.60
N PRO A 151 11.30 10.14 -6.09
CA PRO A 151 12.40 10.57 -6.94
C PRO A 151 12.57 9.64 -8.14
N GLN A 152 12.81 10.22 -9.32
CA GLN A 152 12.82 9.52 -10.60
C GLN A 152 13.60 8.19 -10.57
N ALA A 153 14.80 8.16 -10.00
CA ALA A 153 15.59 6.93 -9.92
C ALA A 153 14.91 5.81 -9.13
N ARG A 154 14.17 6.15 -8.07
CA ARG A 154 13.41 5.18 -7.28
C ARG A 154 12.18 4.69 -8.04
N PHE A 155 11.47 5.58 -8.72
CA PHE A 155 10.33 5.23 -9.57
C PHE A 155 10.74 4.33 -10.73
N ASP A 156 11.85 4.62 -11.40
CA ASP A 156 12.37 3.78 -12.48
C ASP A 156 12.71 2.36 -11.95
N GLY A 157 13.33 2.26 -10.77
CA GLY A 157 13.56 0.98 -10.09
C GLY A 157 12.27 0.26 -9.67
N TYR A 158 11.21 0.98 -9.29
CA TYR A 158 9.88 0.40 -9.07
C TYR A 158 9.33 -0.25 -10.35
N CYS A 159 9.42 0.46 -11.48
CA CYS A 159 8.91 -0.08 -12.73
C CYS A 159 9.67 -1.35 -13.17
N ASP A 160 10.98 -1.41 -12.93
CA ASP A 160 11.79 -2.60 -13.21
C ASP A 160 11.44 -3.77 -12.26
N GLN A 161 11.25 -3.49 -10.96
CA GLN A 161 10.81 -4.48 -9.98
C GLN A 161 9.42 -5.07 -10.31
N VAL A 162 8.47 -4.23 -10.72
CA VAL A 162 7.16 -4.70 -11.18
C VAL A 162 7.30 -5.50 -12.49
N ARG A 163 8.18 -5.09 -13.40
CA ARG A 163 8.43 -5.89 -14.62
C ARG A 163 8.92 -7.29 -14.26
N ASP A 164 9.81 -7.41 -13.28
CA ASP A 164 10.33 -8.70 -12.81
C ASP A 164 9.25 -9.58 -12.17
N GLU A 165 8.34 -9.01 -11.37
CA GLU A 165 7.21 -9.76 -10.78
C GLU A 165 6.28 -10.35 -11.83
N TYR A 166 6.13 -9.66 -12.96
CA TYR A 166 5.34 -10.10 -14.11
C TYR A 166 6.19 -10.74 -15.22
N ALA A 167 7.41 -11.20 -14.95
CA ALA A 167 8.32 -11.75 -15.97
C ALA A 167 7.72 -12.93 -16.77
N PHE A 168 6.74 -13.64 -16.19
CA PHE A 168 6.00 -14.70 -16.87
C PHE A 168 5.01 -14.20 -17.94
N VAL A 169 4.68 -12.91 -17.94
CA VAL A 169 3.78 -12.28 -18.93
C VAL A 169 4.62 -11.83 -20.16
N PRO A 170 4.22 -12.22 -21.39
CA PRO A 170 4.87 -11.76 -22.61
C PRO A 170 4.92 -10.23 -22.73
N ASP A 171 6.03 -9.69 -23.20
CA ASP A 171 6.31 -8.24 -23.14
C ASP A 171 5.21 -7.36 -23.77
N ALA A 172 4.66 -7.76 -24.92
CA ALA A 172 3.60 -6.98 -25.56
C ALA A 172 2.33 -6.92 -24.71
N LEU A 173 1.97 -8.03 -24.06
CA LEU A 173 0.81 -8.10 -23.16
C LEU A 173 1.09 -7.31 -21.87
N TYR A 174 2.28 -7.45 -21.30
CA TYR A 174 2.69 -6.68 -20.11
C TYR A 174 2.60 -5.17 -20.38
N ARG A 175 3.17 -4.68 -21.48
CA ARG A 175 3.16 -3.24 -21.79
C ARG A 175 1.74 -2.69 -21.95
N ASN A 176 0.88 -3.40 -22.69
CA ASN A 176 -0.53 -3.01 -22.86
C ASN A 176 -1.29 -3.02 -21.53
N ALA A 177 -1.14 -4.07 -20.71
CA ALA A 177 -1.80 -4.18 -19.42
C ALA A 177 -1.31 -3.10 -18.45
N ARG A 178 0.01 -2.90 -18.37
CA ARG A 178 0.64 -1.88 -17.52
C ARG A 178 0.20 -0.47 -17.91
N ALA A 179 0.16 -0.17 -19.21
CA ALA A 179 -0.35 1.11 -19.70
C ALA A 179 -1.84 1.30 -19.40
N SER A 180 -2.64 0.24 -19.40
CA SER A 180 -4.06 0.29 -19.04
C SER A 180 -4.29 0.58 -17.55
N VAL A 181 -3.32 0.25 -16.68
CA VAL A 181 -3.34 0.61 -15.25
C VAL A 181 -2.86 2.06 -15.05
N LEU A 182 -1.73 2.43 -15.65
CA LEU A 182 -1.09 3.74 -15.44
C LEU A 182 -1.77 4.89 -16.20
N GLY A 183 -2.38 4.61 -17.35
CA GLY A 183 -3.06 5.60 -18.18
C GLY A 183 -4.19 6.33 -17.44
N PRO A 184 -5.16 5.62 -16.81
CA PRO A 184 -6.21 6.25 -16.01
C PRO A 184 -5.68 7.06 -14.82
N LEU A 185 -4.59 6.62 -14.19
CA LEU A 185 -3.90 7.37 -13.14
C LEU A 185 -3.35 8.71 -13.64
N LEU A 186 -2.77 8.74 -14.85
CA LEU A 186 -2.26 9.99 -15.41
C LEU A 186 -3.39 10.96 -15.82
N HIS A 187 -4.47 10.44 -16.40
CA HIS A 187 -5.48 11.27 -17.06
C HIS A 187 -6.64 11.71 -16.16
N ARG A 188 -6.79 11.16 -14.96
CA ARG A 188 -7.77 11.65 -14.00
C ARG A 188 -7.41 13.06 -13.53
N ASP A 189 -8.41 13.84 -13.11
CA ASP A 189 -8.24 15.22 -12.64
C ASP A 189 -7.28 15.31 -11.45
N ARG A 190 -7.31 14.31 -10.56
CA ARG A 190 -6.50 14.24 -9.35
C ARG A 190 -6.06 12.81 -9.09
N THR A 191 -4.76 12.56 -9.05
CA THR A 191 -4.19 11.28 -8.59
C THR A 191 -4.24 11.20 -7.07
N PHE A 192 -3.92 12.30 -6.39
CA PHE A 192 -3.94 12.36 -4.93
C PHE A 192 -5.13 13.15 -4.37
N HIS A 193 -5.64 12.73 -3.20
CA HIS A 193 -6.90 13.20 -2.64
C HIS A 193 -6.75 14.10 -1.42
N THR A 194 -5.74 13.88 -0.57
CA THR A 194 -5.41 14.79 0.52
C THR A 194 -4.84 16.11 -0.03
N PRO A 195 -5.17 17.26 0.57
CA PRO A 195 -4.58 18.55 0.20
C PRO A 195 -3.05 18.54 0.16
N HIS A 196 -2.40 17.94 1.15
CA HIS A 196 -0.93 17.82 1.21
C HIS A 196 -0.36 17.01 0.05
N ALA A 197 -0.88 15.81 -0.22
CA ALA A 197 -0.38 14.99 -1.34
C ALA A 197 -0.70 15.62 -2.70
N LEU A 198 -1.88 16.23 -2.87
CA LEU A 198 -2.20 16.95 -4.10
C LEU A 198 -1.20 18.08 -4.37
N HIS A 199 -0.80 18.81 -3.33
CA HIS A 199 0.15 19.91 -3.48
C HIS A 199 1.58 19.43 -3.77
N ASN A 200 2.03 18.39 -3.08
CA ASN A 200 3.45 18.01 -3.08
C ASN A 200 3.79 16.84 -4.02
N TRP A 201 2.84 15.93 -4.27
CA TRP A 201 3.11 14.64 -4.91
C TRP A 201 2.56 14.55 -6.34
N GLU A 202 1.51 15.32 -6.66
CA GLU A 202 0.81 15.26 -7.95
C GLU A 202 1.70 15.58 -9.16
N ALA A 203 2.45 16.68 -9.12
CA ALA A 203 3.31 17.07 -10.24
C ALA A 203 4.46 16.06 -10.51
N PRO A 204 5.22 15.61 -9.49
CA PRO A 204 6.17 14.51 -9.65
C PRO A 204 5.53 13.24 -10.22
N ALA A 205 4.35 12.86 -9.72
CA ALA A 205 3.64 11.67 -10.21
C ALA A 205 3.27 11.76 -11.69
N ARG A 206 2.77 12.91 -12.15
CA ARG A 206 2.45 13.12 -13.57
C ARG A 206 3.69 13.01 -14.46
N ILE A 207 4.84 13.52 -14.02
CA ILE A 207 6.11 13.40 -14.75
C ILE A 207 6.52 11.93 -14.85
N ASN A 208 6.53 11.20 -13.74
CA ASN A 208 6.91 9.80 -13.69
C ASN A 208 5.98 8.90 -14.53
N LEU A 209 4.67 9.05 -14.37
CA LEU A 209 3.67 8.31 -15.16
C LEU A 209 3.81 8.57 -16.66
N SER A 210 4.00 9.83 -17.06
CA SER A 210 4.18 10.18 -18.48
C SER A 210 5.44 9.55 -19.07
N ARG A 211 6.55 9.54 -18.32
CA ARG A 211 7.80 8.88 -18.72
C ARG A 211 7.62 7.38 -18.88
N GLU A 212 6.95 6.74 -17.93
CA GLU A 212 6.72 5.30 -18.01
C GLU A 212 5.81 4.91 -19.18
N LEU A 213 4.72 5.64 -19.40
CA LEU A 213 3.84 5.39 -20.54
C LEU A 213 4.57 5.55 -21.88
N ALA A 214 5.45 6.55 -22.01
CA ALA A 214 6.30 6.70 -23.19
C ALA A 214 7.31 5.55 -23.35
N ARG A 215 7.84 5.01 -22.24
CA ARG A 215 8.75 3.85 -22.24
C ARG A 215 8.03 2.57 -22.67
N LEU A 216 6.78 2.37 -22.24
CA LEU A 216 5.97 1.20 -22.58
C LEU A 216 5.48 1.22 -24.04
N HIS A 217 5.34 2.40 -24.63
CA HIS A 217 4.95 2.56 -26.04
C HIS A 217 5.84 3.58 -26.75
N PRO A 218 7.08 3.18 -27.12
CA PRO A 218 7.94 4.03 -27.92
C PRO A 218 7.24 4.38 -29.22
N GLN A 219 7.15 5.66 -29.57
CA GLN A 219 6.74 6.05 -30.92
C GLN A 219 7.81 5.54 -31.90
N THR A 220 7.41 4.62 -32.77
CA THR A 220 8.24 4.09 -33.88
C THR A 220 8.49 5.14 -34.94
#